data_AF-A0A849ETV6-F1
#
_entry.id   AF-A0A849ETV6-F1
#
_cell.length_a   1.000
_cell.length_b   1.000
_cell.length_c   1.000
_cell.angle_alpha   90.00
_cell.angle_beta   90.00
_cell.angle_gamma   90.00
#
_symmetry.space_group_name_H-M   'P 1'
#
loop_
_entity.id
_entity.type
_entity.pdbx_description
1 polymer ?
#
loop_
_entity_poly.entity_id
_entity_poly.type
_entity_poly.pdbx_seq_one_letter_code
_entity_poly.pdbx_strand_id
1 'polypeptide(L)' 'DWVPFLWLGGGFSQRLGQNTWAFVEVLFDVIQEEKSPYDDWEPVISVGVGMGF' A
#
# COMPACT_ATOMS: atom_id res chain seq x y z
N ASP A 1 10.93 16.28 12.73
CA ASP A 1 11.26 14.93 13.24
C ASP A 1 10.86 13.88 12.24
N TRP A 2 11.60 12.78 12.19
CA TRP A 2 11.29 11.63 11.32
C TRP A 2 10.36 10.68 12.06
N VAL A 3 9.27 10.29 11.42
CA VAL A 3 8.28 9.34 11.96
C VAL A 3 8.43 8.01 11.21
N PRO A 4 8.77 6.90 11.89
CA PRO A 4 8.78 5.58 11.26
C PRO A 4 7.37 5.12 10.95
N PHE A 5 7.19 4.47 9.80
CA PHE A 5 5.96 3.76 9.44
C PHE A 5 6.31 2.45 8.74
N LEU A 6 5.46 1.43 8.88
CA LEU A 6 5.58 0.17 8.15
C LEU A 6 4.21 -0.27 7.69
N TRP A 7 3.99 -0.25 6.38
CA TRP A 7 2.73 -0.67 5.80
C TRP A 7 2.74 -2.16 5.50
N LEU A 8 1.81 -2.89 6.10
CA LEU A 8 1.57 -4.31 5.82
C LEU A 8 0.14 -4.50 5.38
N GLY A 9 -0.06 -5.40 4.43
CA GLY A 9 -1.38 -5.69 3.93
C GLY A 9 -1.35 -6.65 2.74
N GLY A 10 -2.41 -6.61 1.95
CA GLY A 10 -2.58 -7.51 0.83
C GLY A 10 -3.41 -6.87 -0.27
N GLY A 11 -3.32 -7.46 -1.45
CA GLY A 11 -4.02 -6.93 -2.61
C GLY A 11 -4.19 -7.96 -3.71
N PHE A 12 -4.82 -7.50 -4.79
CA PHE A 12 -4.99 -8.26 -6.00
C PHE A 12 -4.23 -7.58 -7.14
N SER A 13 -3.48 -8.36 -7.90
CA SER A 13 -2.79 -7.91 -9.10
C SER A 13 -3.30 -8.67 -10.31
N GLN A 14 -3.74 -7.91 -11.31
CA GLN A 14 -4.25 -8.45 -12.56
C GLN A 14 -3.32 -8.05 -13.70
N ARG A 15 -2.84 -9.06 -14.43
CA ARG A 15 -2.12 -8.85 -15.69
C ARG A 15 -3.07 -8.25 -16.74
N LEU A 16 -2.70 -7.11 -17.30
CA LEU A 16 -3.45 -6.43 -18.37
C LEU A 16 -2.86 -6.71 -19.76
N GLY A 17 -1.59 -7.06 -19.84
CA GLY A 17 -0.90 -7.33 -21.10
C GLY A 17 0.40 -8.10 -20.87
N GLN A 18 1.27 -8.14 -21.89
CA GLN A 18 2.49 -8.94 -21.80
C GLN A 18 3.38 -8.49 -20.62
N ASN A 19 3.53 -7.18 -20.41
CA ASN A 19 4.42 -6.57 -19.42
C ASN A 19 3.72 -5.56 -18.50
N THR A 20 2.38 -5.53 -18.49
CA THR A 20 1.60 -4.53 -17.76
C THR A 20 0.66 -5.21 -16.76
N TRP A 21 0.56 -4.66 -15.56
CA TRP A 21 -0.36 -5.11 -14.52
C TRP A 21 -1.09 -3.93 -13.89
N ALA A 22 -2.33 -4.15 -13.47
CA ALA A 22 -3.04 -3.26 -12.54
C ALA A 22 -3.12 -3.93 -11.18
N PHE A 23 -3.08 -3.15 -10.12
CA PHE A 23 -3.17 -3.65 -8.76
C PHE A 23 -4.08 -2.78 -7.90
N VAL A 24 -4.68 -3.42 -6.89
CA VAL A 24 -5.37 -2.78 -5.78
C VAL A 24 -4.92 -3.46 -4.50
N GLU A 25 -4.52 -2.67 -3.51
CA GLU A 25 -3.97 -3.13 -2.24
C GLU A 25 -4.62 -2.39 -1.08
N VAL A 26 -4.86 -3.11 0.00
CA VAL A 26 -5.29 -2.57 1.29
C VAL A 26 -4.16 -2.77 2.28
N LEU A 27 -3.70 -1.68 2.89
CA LEU A 27 -2.49 -1.61 3.71
C LEU A 27 -2.83 -0.98 5.07
N PHE A 28 -2.10 -1.36 6.10
CA PHE A 28 -2.22 -0.80 7.45
C PHE A 28 -0.83 -0.44 7.96
N ASP A 29 -0.68 0.69 8.64
CA ASP A 29 0.54 0.99 9.38
C ASP A 29 0.55 0.17 10.67
N VAL A 30 1.51 -0.74 10.80
CA VAL A 30 1.58 -1.63 11.97
C VAL A 30 2.43 -1.07 13.10
N ILE A 31 3.25 -0.05 12.84
CA ILE A 31 4.07 0.58 13.87
C ILE A 31 3.19 1.45 14.78
N GLN A 32 2.13 2.07 14.22
CA GLN A 32 1.15 2.86 14.97
C GLN A 32 1.83 3.89 15.90
N GLU A 33 2.76 4.68 15.36
CA GLU A 33 3.42 5.73 16.14
C GLU A 33 2.45 6.90 16.36
N GLU A 34 2.40 7.45 17.58
CA GLU A 34 1.39 8.46 17.98
C GLU A 34 1.43 9.77 17.17
N LYS A 35 2.51 10.06 16.44
CA LYS A 35 2.66 11.20 15.54
C LYS A 35 2.49 10.80 14.07
N SER A 36 2.14 9.54 13.78
CA SER A 36 1.75 9.13 12.45
C SER A 36 0.50 9.91 12.04
N PRO A 37 0.42 10.43 10.80
CA PRO A 37 -0.78 11.12 10.31
C PRO A 37 -1.95 10.16 10.05
N TYR A 38 -1.76 8.85 10.26
CA TYR A 38 -2.77 7.81 10.11
C TYR A 38 -3.23 7.34 11.49
N ASP A 39 -4.55 7.32 11.71
CA ASP A 39 -5.14 6.80 12.95
C ASP A 39 -4.87 5.29 13.10
N ASP A 40 -4.88 4.81 14.36
CA ASP A 40 -4.80 3.39 14.68
C ASP A 40 -5.87 2.60 13.88
N TRP A 41 -5.43 1.61 13.12
CA TRP A 41 -6.26 0.75 12.26
C TRP A 41 -6.95 1.42 11.06
N GLU A 42 -6.55 2.63 10.64
CA GLU A 42 -7.05 3.22 9.38
C GLU A 42 -6.50 2.48 8.15
N PRO A 43 -7.36 1.89 7.28
CA PRO A 43 -6.90 1.23 6.07
C PRO A 43 -6.46 2.23 4.98
N VAL A 44 -5.25 2.05 4.46
CA VAL A 44 -4.76 2.75 3.27
C VAL A 44 -5.05 1.93 2.03
N ILE A 45 -5.85 2.49 1.11
CA ILE A 45 -6.16 1.86 -0.18
C ILE A 45 -5.21 2.41 -1.25
N SER A 46 -4.46 1.53 -1.90
CA SER A 46 -3.55 1.86 -3.00
C SER A 46 -4.03 1.21 -4.29
N VAL A 47 -4.07 1.98 -5.38
CA VAL A 47 -4.47 1.50 -6.71
C VAL A 47 -3.47 2.01 -7.73
N GLY A 48 -3.04 1.15 -8.66
CA GLY A 48 -2.07 1.57 -9.66
C GLY A 48 -1.92 0.64 -10.85
N VAL A 49 -1.05 1.05 -11.76
CA VAL A 49 -0.64 0.31 -12.95
C VAL A 49 0.88 0.26 -12.97
N GLY A 50 1.46 -0.91 -13.17
CA GLY A 50 2.90 -1.10 -13.33
C GLY A 50 3.27 -1.67 -14.69
N MET A 51 4.49 -1.36 -15.13
CA MET A 51 5.08 -1.84 -16.37
C MET A 51 6.46 -2.45 -16.07
N GLY A 52 6.72 -3.64 -16.61
CA GLY A 52 8.00 -4.35 -16.48
C GLY A 52 8.88 -4.21 -17.73
N PHE A 53 10.20 -4.31 -17.53
CA PHE A 53 11.23 -4.31 -18.59
C PHE A 53 11.47 -5.71 -19.16
#